data_AF-A0A9Q2P1Y2-F1
#
_entry.id   AF-A0A9Q2P1Y2-F1
#
_cell.length_a   1.000
_cell.length_b   1.000
_cell.length_c   1.000
_cell.angle_alpha   90.00
_cell.angle_beta   90.00
_cell.angle_gamma   90.00
#
_symmetry.space_group_name_H-M   'P 1'
#
loop_
_entity.id
_entity.type
_entity.pdbx_description
1 polymer ?
#
loop_
_entity_poly.entity_id
_entity_poly.type
_entity_poly.pdbx_seq_one_letter_code
_entity_poly.pdbx_strand_id
1 'polypeptide(L)'
;MARAGDGEQRSNRRRRQNLLQKRVDDDELEDFIKRARKAGYEEHRDFLDALISGEAGFDRRERHDLLRIKGELGKQGSNLNQLTFAVNAGRLTVMSADDRRVIDQARIAVETAAEQIRARLA
;
A
#
# COMPACT_ATOMS: atom_id res chain seq x y z
N MET A 1 -24.06 -34.26 37.93
CA MET A 1 -22.73 -34.32 38.56
C MET A 1 -21.72 -33.71 37.58
N ALA A 2 -21.35 -32.44 37.79
CA ALA A 2 -20.37 -31.73 36.96
C ALA A 2 -18.95 -32.13 37.37
N ARG A 3 -18.08 -32.45 36.39
CA ARG A 3 -16.64 -32.56 36.63
C ARG A 3 -16.01 -31.19 36.41
N ALA A 4 -15.34 -30.70 37.45
CA ALA A 4 -14.62 -29.44 37.46
C ALA A 4 -13.36 -29.50 36.59
N GLY A 5 -13.14 -28.44 35.82
CA GLY A 5 -12.05 -28.26 34.85
C GLY A 5 -12.42 -27.14 33.89
N ASP A 6 -12.62 -25.95 34.48
CA ASP A 6 -12.80 -24.63 33.91
C ASP A 6 -13.92 -24.42 32.88
N GLY A 7 -14.98 -23.75 33.34
CA GLY A 7 -16.01 -23.14 32.51
C GLY A 7 -15.50 -21.95 31.68
N GLU A 8 -14.20 -21.88 31.38
CA GLU A 8 -13.66 -20.94 30.42
C GLU A 8 -14.06 -21.37 29.00
N GLN A 9 -14.61 -20.44 28.23
CA GLN A 9 -14.81 -20.68 26.81
C GLN A 9 -13.46 -21.07 26.19
N ARG A 10 -13.38 -22.27 25.62
CA ARG A 10 -12.19 -22.73 24.89
C ARG A 10 -11.79 -21.65 23.90
N SER A 11 -10.50 -21.29 23.89
CA SER A 11 -9.96 -20.28 22.97
C SER A 11 -10.42 -20.55 21.53
N ASN A 12 -10.64 -19.49 20.74
CA ASN A 12 -11.10 -19.63 19.35
C ASN A 12 -10.24 -20.63 18.55
N ARG A 13 -8.93 -20.71 18.84
CA ARG A 13 -8.02 -21.70 18.25
C ARG A 13 -8.43 -23.15 18.54
N ARG A 14 -8.90 -23.47 19.75
CA ARG A 14 -9.39 -24.80 20.16
C ARG A 14 -10.84 -25.08 19.70
N ARG A 15 -11.55 -24.07 19.20
CA ARG A 15 -12.90 -24.20 18.63
C ARG A 15 -12.89 -24.38 17.11
N ARG A 16 -11.78 -24.09 16.41
CA ARG A 16 -11.61 -24.36 14.98
C ARG A 16 -11.54 -25.88 14.77
N GLN A 17 -12.64 -26.48 14.31
CA GLN A 17 -12.74 -27.92 14.01
C GLN A 17 -12.79 -28.23 12.51
N ASN A 18 -13.08 -27.22 11.69
CA ASN A 18 -13.19 -27.38 10.24
C ASN A 18 -11.80 -27.34 9.60
N LEU A 19 -11.56 -28.28 8.69
CA LEU A 19 -10.32 -28.38 7.92
C LEU A 19 -10.61 -28.06 6.46
N LEU A 20 -9.95 -27.04 5.92
CA LEU A 20 -9.99 -26.68 4.51
C LEU A 20 -8.68 -27.15 3.86
N GLN A 21 -8.78 -28.05 2.88
CA GLN A 21 -7.62 -28.55 2.13
C GLN A 21 -7.88 -28.44 0.63
N LYS A 22 -6.89 -27.92 -0.11
CA LYS A 22 -6.83 -27.97 -1.57
C LYS A 22 -5.50 -28.61 -1.95
N ARG A 23 -5.54 -29.58 -2.88
CA ARG A 23 -4.31 -30.07 -3.53
C ARG A 23 -3.92 -29.08 -4.61
N VAL A 24 -2.65 -28.72 -4.63
CA VAL A 24 -2.05 -27.82 -5.62
C VAL A 24 -0.83 -28.49 -6.23
N ASP A 25 -0.53 -28.15 -7.47
CA ASP A 25 0.77 -28.49 -8.07
C ASP A 25 1.87 -27.49 -7.64
N ASP A 26 3.10 -27.73 -8.10
CA ASP A 26 4.26 -26.92 -7.73
C ASP A 26 4.15 -25.48 -8.27
N ASP A 27 3.61 -25.31 -9.49
CA ASP A 27 3.43 -24.00 -10.12
C ASP A 27 2.37 -23.17 -9.38
N GLU A 28 1.24 -23.79 -9.03
CA GLU A 28 0.18 -23.19 -8.22
C GLU A 28 0.68 -22.77 -6.83
N LEU A 29 1.55 -23.58 -6.22
CA LEU A 29 2.17 -23.25 -4.93
C LEU A 29 3.13 -22.08 -5.06
N GLU A 30 3.99 -22.08 -6.08
CA GLU A 30 4.94 -20.99 -6.32
C GLU A 30 4.20 -19.66 -6.56
N ASP A 31 3.16 -19.68 -7.39
CA ASP A 31 2.33 -18.51 -7.67
C ASP A 31 1.61 -18.01 -6.41
N PHE A 32 1.15 -18.91 -5.54
CA PHE A 32 0.57 -18.54 -4.26
C PHE A 32 1.61 -17.86 -3.33
N ILE A 33 2.83 -18.38 -3.25
CA ILE A 33 3.93 -17.78 -2.47
C ILE A 33 4.29 -16.40 -3.02
N LYS A 34 4.39 -16.24 -4.35
CA LYS A 34 4.63 -14.93 -4.99
C LYS A 34 3.54 -13.93 -4.63
N ARG A 35 2.27 -14.34 -4.65
CA ARG A 35 1.14 -13.50 -4.24
C ARG A 35 1.23 -13.10 -2.76
N ALA A 36 1.61 -14.02 -1.86
CA ALA A 36 1.80 -13.74 -0.44
C ALA A 36 2.88 -12.66 -0.23
N ARG A 37 4.03 -12.81 -0.88
CA ARG A 37 5.13 -11.84 -0.81
C ARG A 37 4.72 -10.47 -1.36
N LYS A 38 4.00 -10.45 -2.49
CA LYS A 38 3.47 -9.21 -3.07
C LYS A 38 2.49 -8.50 -2.13
N ALA A 39 1.74 -9.26 -1.35
CA ALA A 39 0.82 -8.75 -0.33
C ALA A 39 1.53 -8.38 1.00
N GLY A 40 2.87 -8.46 1.06
CA GLY A 40 3.66 -8.07 2.25
C GLY A 40 3.79 -9.15 3.32
N TYR A 41 3.41 -10.39 3.03
CA TYR A 41 3.58 -11.51 3.96
C TYR A 41 4.90 -12.24 3.69
N GLU A 42 5.70 -12.45 4.74
CA GLU A 42 6.93 -13.24 4.66
C GLU A 42 6.61 -14.74 4.50
N GLU A 43 5.59 -15.21 5.21
CA GLU A 43 5.12 -16.60 5.18
C GLU A 43 3.78 -16.73 4.46
N HIS A 44 3.72 -17.62 3.46
CA HIS A 44 2.51 -17.90 2.67
C HIS A 44 1.35 -18.46 3.52
N ARG A 45 1.64 -19.05 4.68
CA ARG A 45 0.62 -19.55 5.63
C ARG A 45 -0.13 -18.43 6.32
N ASP A 46 0.56 -17.35 6.68
CA ASP A 46 -0.07 -16.16 7.27
C ASP A 46 -0.98 -15.47 6.26
N PHE A 47 -0.55 -15.44 4.99
CA PHE A 47 -1.38 -14.97 3.88
C PHE A 47 -2.63 -15.84 3.68
N LEU A 48 -2.52 -17.17 3.78
CA LEU A 48 -3.67 -18.07 3.71
C LEU A 48 -4.64 -17.87 4.89
N ASP A 49 -4.12 -17.71 6.11
CA ASP A 49 -4.94 -17.46 7.29
C ASP A 49 -5.72 -16.15 7.16
N ALA A 50 -5.06 -15.08 6.69
CA ALA A 50 -5.70 -13.81 6.40
C ALA A 50 -6.72 -13.92 5.26
N LEU A 51 -6.45 -14.70 4.21
CA LEU A 51 -7.39 -14.95 3.12
C LEU A 51 -8.66 -15.65 3.60
N ILE A 52 -8.54 -16.63 4.48
CA ILE A 52 -9.67 -17.37 5.04
C ILE A 52 -10.47 -16.49 6.02
N SER A 53 -9.82 -15.66 6.83
CA SER A 53 -10.49 -14.73 7.75
C SER A 53 -11.16 -13.55 7.04
N GLY A 54 -10.88 -13.34 5.75
CA GLY A 54 -11.31 -12.16 5.00
C GLY A 54 -10.53 -10.90 5.35
N GLU A 55 -9.48 -11.02 6.17
CA GLU A 55 -8.58 -9.94 6.57
C GLU A 55 -7.47 -9.70 5.55
N ALA A 56 -7.14 -10.70 4.72
CA ALA A 56 -6.57 -10.46 3.39
C ALA A 56 -7.68 -9.92 2.49
N GLY A 57 -8.34 -8.86 2.95
CA GLY A 57 -9.00 -7.93 2.07
C GLY A 57 -7.91 -7.49 1.12
N PHE A 58 -8.08 -7.85 -0.16
CA PHE A 58 -7.29 -7.31 -1.23
C PHE A 58 -6.94 -5.86 -0.87
N ASP A 59 -5.65 -5.55 -0.95
CA ASP A 59 -4.99 -4.24 -1.07
C ASP A 59 -5.67 -3.30 -2.10
N ARG A 60 -6.88 -3.59 -2.58
CA ARG A 60 -7.72 -2.73 -3.41
C ARG A 60 -7.97 -1.37 -2.75
N ARG A 61 -8.10 -1.29 -1.42
CA ARG A 61 -8.25 0.00 -0.72
C ARG A 61 -6.94 0.77 -0.64
N GLU A 62 -5.87 0.14 -0.14
CA GLU A 62 -4.57 0.79 -0.01
C GLU A 62 -3.94 1.10 -1.39
N ARG A 63 -3.99 0.19 -2.36
CA ARG A 63 -3.66 0.48 -3.78
C ARG A 63 -4.54 1.58 -4.38
N HIS A 64 -5.84 1.61 -4.10
CA HIS A 64 -6.72 2.70 -4.58
C HIS A 64 -6.31 4.03 -3.96
N ASP A 65 -6.00 4.05 -2.67
CA ASP A 65 -5.57 5.25 -1.97
C ASP A 65 -4.19 5.72 -2.45
N LEU A 66 -3.25 4.79 -2.70
CA LEU A 66 -1.96 5.09 -3.33
C LEU A 66 -2.12 5.62 -4.76
N LEU A 67 -3.05 5.08 -5.56
CA LEU A 67 -3.37 5.60 -6.89
C LEU A 67 -4.00 7.00 -6.81
N ARG A 68 -4.86 7.25 -5.83
CA ARG A 68 -5.44 8.58 -5.58
C ARG A 68 -4.36 9.58 -5.19
N ILE A 69 -3.48 9.23 -4.26
CA ILE A 69 -2.35 10.07 -3.83
C ILE A 69 -1.42 10.35 -5.02
N LYS A 70 -1.08 9.32 -5.82
CA LYS A 70 -0.31 9.49 -7.06
C LYS A 70 -0.97 10.48 -8.03
N GLY A 71 -2.30 10.41 -8.17
CA GLY A 71 -3.07 11.34 -8.98
C GLY A 71 -2.97 12.79 -8.50
N GLU A 72 -3.11 13.03 -7.19
CA GLU A 72 -2.97 14.37 -6.60
C GLU A 72 -1.54 14.91 -6.72
N LEU A 73 -0.52 14.07 -6.49
CA LEU A 73 0.88 14.46 -6.70
C LEU A 73 1.16 14.84 -8.16
N GLY A 74 0.55 14.14 -9.13
CA GLY A 74 0.65 14.50 -10.55
C GLY A 74 0.08 15.89 -10.85
N LYS A 75 -1.05 16.26 -10.22
CA LYS A 75 -1.62 17.61 -10.34
C LYS A 75 -0.70 18.67 -9.73
N GLN A 76 -0.15 18.40 -8.54
CA GLN A 76 0.80 19.30 -7.88
C GLN A 76 2.06 19.51 -8.72
N GLY A 77 2.64 18.45 -9.28
CA GLY A 77 3.79 18.53 -10.18
C GLY A 77 3.50 19.35 -11.45
N SER A 78 2.31 19.18 -12.04
CA SER A 78 1.87 20.00 -13.18
C SER A 78 1.76 21.49 -12.83
N ASN A 79 1.17 21.81 -11.67
CA ASN A 79 1.07 23.19 -11.20
C ASN A 79 2.45 23.82 -10.96
N LEU A 80 3.38 23.06 -10.36
CA LEU A 80 4.75 23.52 -10.15
C LEU A 80 5.47 23.76 -11.48
N ASN A 81 5.32 22.87 -12.46
CA ASN A 81 5.87 23.08 -13.80
C ASN A 81 5.31 24.34 -14.48
N GLN A 82 4.02 24.64 -14.33
CA GLN A 82 3.41 25.86 -14.86
C GLN A 82 3.97 27.12 -14.19
N LEU A 83 4.18 27.09 -12.86
CA LEU A 83 4.84 28.18 -12.14
C LEU A 83 6.26 28.37 -12.67
N THR A 84 7.06 27.32 -12.73
CA THR A 84 8.43 27.38 -13.28
C THR A 84 8.45 27.94 -14.71
N PHE A 85 7.51 27.52 -15.57
CA PHE A 85 7.39 28.06 -16.92
C PHE A 85 7.03 29.56 -16.93
N ALA A 86 6.06 29.99 -16.13
CA ALA A 86 5.66 31.39 -16.04
C ALA A 86 6.80 32.28 -15.51
N VAL A 87 7.61 31.77 -14.59
CA VAL A 87 8.84 32.42 -14.11
C VAL A 87 9.86 32.55 -15.22
N ASN A 88 10.14 31.46 -15.93
CA ASN A 88 11.13 31.46 -17.01
C ASN A 88 10.70 32.34 -18.19
N ALA A 89 9.39 32.47 -18.44
CA ALA A 89 8.82 33.34 -19.45
C ALA A 89 8.75 34.83 -19.02
N GLY A 90 9.22 35.18 -17.82
CA GLY A 90 9.20 36.55 -17.30
C GLY A 90 7.78 37.08 -16.99
N ARG A 91 6.77 36.19 -16.92
CA ARG A 91 5.38 36.56 -16.64
C ARG A 91 5.12 36.79 -15.15
N LEU A 92 5.96 36.20 -14.29
CA LEU A 92 6.06 36.53 -12.87
C LEU A 92 7.22 37.50 -12.70
N THR A 93 6.89 38.79 -12.55
CA THR A 93 7.86 39.89 -12.55
C THR A 93 8.37 40.26 -11.16
N VAL A 94 7.68 39.80 -10.10
CA VAL A 94 8.09 40.00 -8.70
C VAL A 94 8.27 38.63 -8.06
N MET A 95 9.49 38.12 -8.11
CA MET A 95 9.90 36.91 -7.38
C MET A 95 11.27 37.11 -6.77
N SER A 96 11.35 36.89 -5.47
CA SER A 96 12.62 36.85 -4.76
C SER A 96 13.37 35.55 -5.05
N ALA A 97 14.66 35.51 -4.67
CA ALA A 97 15.43 34.28 -4.70
C ALA A 97 14.84 33.20 -3.78
N ASP A 98 14.24 33.60 -2.65
CA ASP A 98 13.58 32.69 -1.71
C ASP A 98 12.31 32.07 -2.31
N ASP A 99 11.50 32.84 -3.05
CA ASP A 99 10.32 32.32 -3.74
C ASP A 99 10.71 31.22 -4.75
N ARG A 100 11.80 31.43 -5.49
CA ARG A 100 12.33 30.41 -6.42
C ARG A 100 12.78 29.16 -5.68
N ARG A 101 13.45 29.33 -4.54
CA ARG A 101 13.94 28.21 -3.73
C ARG A 101 12.80 27.36 -3.18
N VAL A 102 11.73 27.99 -2.70
CA VAL A 102 10.54 27.30 -2.17
C VAL A 102 9.86 26.48 -3.28
N ILE A 103 9.70 27.04 -4.49
CA ILE A 103 9.10 26.33 -5.62
C ILE A 103 9.93 25.10 -6.00
N ASP A 104 11.26 25.23 -6.06
CA ASP A 104 12.12 24.09 -6.43
C ASP A 104 12.14 23.00 -5.34
N GLN A 105 12.14 23.39 -4.06
CA GLN A 105 12.01 22.43 -2.94
C GLN A 105 10.68 21.67 -2.99
N ALA A 106 9.58 22.38 -3.28
CA ALA A 106 8.27 21.74 -3.43
C ALA A 106 8.27 20.75 -4.61
N ARG A 107 8.93 21.09 -5.73
CA ARG A 107 9.08 20.19 -6.88
C ARG A 107 9.84 18.93 -6.52
N ILE A 108 11.00 19.05 -5.88
CA ILE A 108 11.81 17.91 -5.44
C ILE A 108 11.03 17.00 -4.48
N ALA A 109 10.29 17.58 -3.52
CA ALA A 109 9.50 16.81 -2.56
C ALA A 109 8.38 16.00 -3.25
N VAL A 110 7.67 16.61 -4.21
CA VAL A 110 6.62 15.94 -5.00
C VAL A 110 7.20 14.82 -5.87
N GLU A 111 8.33 15.06 -6.54
CA GLU A 111 9.02 14.04 -7.35
C GLU A 111 9.46 12.84 -6.49
N THR A 112 10.07 13.11 -5.34
CA THR A 112 10.50 12.09 -4.38
C THR A 112 9.32 11.24 -3.87
N ALA A 113 8.21 11.88 -3.48
CA ALA A 113 7.01 11.18 -3.03
C ALA A 113 6.40 10.32 -4.15
N ALA A 114 6.39 10.82 -5.39
CA ALA A 114 5.87 10.10 -6.53
C ALA A 114 6.71 8.85 -6.86
N GLU A 115 8.04 8.92 -6.74
CA GLU A 115 8.93 7.76 -6.91
C GLU A 115 8.70 6.68 -5.85
N GLN A 116 8.59 7.07 -4.59
CA GLN A 116 8.30 6.15 -3.49
C GLN A 116 6.97 5.41 -3.71
N ILE A 117 5.93 6.13 -4.15
CA ILE A 117 4.62 5.52 -4.45
C ILE A 117 4.69 4.62 -5.67
N ARG A 118 5.44 4.98 -6.73
CA ARG A 118 5.64 4.09 -7.88
C ARG A 118 6.30 2.78 -7.47
N ALA A 119 7.31 2.83 -6.60
CA ALA A 119 7.97 1.63 -6.09
C ALA A 119 7.03 0.72 -5.29
N ARG A 120 6.05 1.28 -4.57
CA ARG A 120 5.02 0.53 -3.83
C ARG A 120 3.90 -0.04 -4.71
N LEU A 121 3.73 0.48 -5.93
CA LEU A 121 2.68 0.05 -6.87
C LEU A 121 3.15 -0.98 -7.92
N ALA A 122 4.46 -1.18 -8.07
CA ALA A 122 5.07 -2.16 -8.99
C ALA A 122 4.93 -3.59 -8.45
#